data_AF-A0A8R1E6A8-F1
#
_entry.id   AF-A0A8R1E6A8-F1
#
_cell.length_a   1.000
_cell.length_b   1.000
_cell.length_c   1.000
_cell.angle_alpha   90.00
_cell.angle_beta   90.00
_cell.angle_gamma   90.00
#
_symmetry.space_group_name_H-M   'P 1'
#
loop_
_entity.id
_entity.type
_entity.pdbx_description
1 polymer ?
#
loop_
_entity_poly.entity_id
_entity_poly.type
_entity_poly.pdbx_seq_one_letter_code
_entity_poly.pdbx_strand_id
1 'polypeptide(L)'
;MRPWALRNIGRAFVFQQNNDPKHTSLHVRSWFQRRRVDVLDWPSQSTDLNPIEHLWEELERQLAGVRASNADEKFAQLEAA
;
A
#
# COMPACT_ATOMS: atom_id res chain seq x y z
N MET A 1 -3.62 0.68 -10.36
CA MET A 1 -2.26 1.09 -9.97
C MET A 1 -1.41 1.61 -11.14
N ARG A 2 -0.90 0.78 -12.07
CA ARG A 2 0.05 1.23 -13.12
C ARG A 2 -0.38 2.46 -13.95
N PRO A 3 -1.63 2.58 -14.46
CA PRO A 3 -2.04 3.78 -15.21
C PRO A 3 -2.03 5.06 -14.35
N TRP A 4 -2.35 4.94 -13.07
CA TRP A 4 -2.32 6.07 -12.14
C TRP A 4 -0.87 6.44 -11.78
N ALA A 5 -0.02 5.45 -11.49
CA ALA A 5 1.39 5.68 -11.17
C ALA A 5 2.15 6.34 -12.33
N LEU A 6 1.89 5.91 -13.58
CA LEU A 6 2.50 6.54 -14.75
C LEU A 6 2.10 8.02 -14.92
N ARG A 7 0.88 8.38 -14.53
CA ARG A 7 0.39 9.76 -14.63
C ARG A 7 0.89 10.67 -13.51
N ASN A 8 1.04 10.14 -12.30
CA ASN A 8 1.31 10.96 -11.11
C ASN A 8 2.75 10.87 -10.58
N ILE A 9 3.43 9.73 -10.80
CA ILE A 9 4.79 9.47 -10.30
C ILE A 9 5.80 9.43 -11.46
N GLY A 10 5.36 8.94 -12.63
CA GLY A 10 6.18 8.83 -13.84
C GLY A 10 6.59 7.41 -14.16
N ARG A 11 7.49 7.25 -15.13
CA ARG A 11 7.84 5.93 -15.72
C ARG A 11 8.83 5.11 -14.88
N ALA A 12 9.56 5.73 -13.96
CA ALA A 12 10.64 5.10 -13.19
C ALA A 12 10.22 4.75 -11.75
N PHE A 13 8.92 4.54 -11.49
CA PHE A 13 8.46 4.17 -10.16
C PHE A 13 8.81 2.72 -9.84
N VAL A 14 9.15 2.45 -8.58
CA VAL A 14 9.34 1.10 -8.04
C VAL A 14 8.22 0.83 -7.05
N PHE A 15 7.63 -0.36 -7.11
CA PHE A 15 6.58 -0.79 -6.20
C PHE A 15 7.19 -1.50 -4.99
N GLN A 16 6.82 -1.07 -3.78
CA GLN A 16 7.24 -1.72 -2.53
C GLN A 16 6.06 -2.50 -1.94
N GLN A 17 6.33 -3.71 -1.48
CA GLN A 17 5.40 -4.58 -0.76
C GLN A 17 6.18 -5.46 0.22
N ASN A 18 5.53 -5.95 1.28
CA ASN A 18 6.16 -6.90 2.20
C ASN A 18 6.24 -8.31 1.59
N ASN A 19 6.92 -9.22 2.30
CA ASN A 19 7.16 -10.60 1.86
C ASN A 19 6.04 -11.60 2.23
N ASP A 20 4.81 -11.16 2.51
CA ASP A 20 3.71 -12.09 2.77
C ASP A 20 3.58 -13.11 1.62
N PRO A 21 3.37 -14.42 1.92
CA PRO A 21 3.25 -15.46 0.89
C PRO A 21 2.25 -15.13 -0.23
N LYS A 22 1.19 -14.37 0.05
CA LYS A 22 0.21 -13.94 -0.96
C LYS A 22 0.86 -13.00 -1.98
N HIS A 23 1.68 -12.07 -1.53
CA HIS A 23 2.37 -11.07 -2.36
C HIS A 23 3.58 -11.62 -3.12
N THR A 24 4.18 -12.69 -2.61
CA THR A 24 5.33 -13.36 -3.23
C THR A 24 4.97 -14.61 -4.05
N SER A 25 3.68 -14.96 -4.10
CA SER A 25 3.16 -16.07 -4.90
C SER A 25 3.53 -15.95 -6.39
N LEU A 26 3.68 -17.09 -7.08
CA LEU A 26 3.99 -17.14 -8.51
C LEU A 26 2.99 -16.35 -9.35
N HIS A 27 1.72 -16.39 -8.97
CA HIS A 27 0.66 -15.65 -9.66
C HIS A 27 0.90 -14.14 -9.61
N VAL A 28 1.16 -13.60 -8.41
CA VAL A 28 1.39 -12.16 -8.20
C VAL A 28 2.70 -11.72 -8.86
N ARG A 29 3.79 -12.48 -8.71
CA ARG A 29 5.07 -12.21 -9.38
C ARG A 29 4.91 -12.14 -10.90
N SER A 30 4.19 -13.10 -11.49
CA SER A 30 3.91 -13.11 -12.93
C SER A 30 3.06 -11.92 -13.37
N TRP A 31 2.14 -11.45 -12.53
CA TRP A 31 1.31 -10.28 -12.82
C TRP A 31 2.14 -8.99 -12.91
N PHE A 32 3.11 -8.80 -12.00
CA PHE A 32 4.03 -7.66 -12.02
C PHE A 32 4.93 -7.68 -13.26
N GLN A 33 5.53 -8.85 -13.57
CA GLN A 33 6.37 -9.04 -14.75
C GLN A 33 5.62 -8.69 -16.05
N ARG A 34 4.41 -9.23 -16.26
CA ARG A 34 3.60 -8.93 -17.46
C ARG A 34 3.27 -7.45 -17.60
N ARG A 35 3.18 -6.72 -16.48
CA ARG A 35 2.88 -5.28 -16.45
C ARG A 35 4.13 -4.41 -16.45
N ARG A 36 5.34 -4.97 -16.43
CA ARG A 36 6.60 -4.23 -16.36
C ARG A 36 6.57 -3.22 -15.21
N VAL A 37 6.25 -3.73 -14.02
CA VAL A 37 6.31 -2.99 -12.77
C VAL A 37 7.46 -3.58 -11.97
N ASP A 38 8.44 -2.75 -11.68
CA ASP A 38 9.58 -3.15 -10.87
C ASP A 38 9.13 -3.23 -9.41
N VAL A 39 9.47 -4.32 -8.74
CA VAL A 39 9.17 -4.55 -7.33
C VAL A 39 10.47 -4.47 -6.56
N LEU A 40 10.48 -3.68 -5.49
CA LEU A 40 11.63 -3.54 -4.60
C LEU A 40 11.85 -4.85 -3.85
N ASP A 41 13.08 -5.37 -3.88
CA ASP A 41 13.46 -6.49 -3.03
C ASP A 41 13.40 -6.04 -1.56
N TRP A 42 12.60 -6.76 -0.76
CA TRP A 42 12.33 -6.39 0.62
C TRP A 42 12.89 -7.43 1.59
N PRO A 43 13.59 -7.04 2.67
CA PRO A 43 13.97 -7.96 3.73
C PRO A 43 12.74 -8.42 4.55
N SER A 44 12.73 -9.70 4.92
CA SER A 44 11.68 -10.24 5.79
C SER A 44 11.75 -9.63 7.19
N GLN A 45 10.60 -9.47 7.85
CA GLN A 45 10.47 -8.91 9.21
C GLN A 45 10.91 -7.44 9.36
N SER A 46 11.04 -6.70 8.26
CA SER A 46 11.35 -5.27 8.28
C SER A 46 10.10 -4.41 8.20
N THR A 47 9.23 -4.53 9.20
CA THR A 47 8.00 -3.72 9.31
C THR A 47 8.34 -2.25 9.61
N ASP A 48 9.42 -2.01 10.34
CA ASP A 48 9.98 -0.69 10.65
C ASP A 48 10.43 0.08 9.40
N LEU A 49 10.81 -0.63 8.34
CA LEU A 49 11.21 0.00 7.08
C LEU A 49 10.02 0.38 6.20
N ASN A 50 8.79 -0.06 6.50
CA ASN A 50 7.64 0.12 5.64
C ASN A 50 6.99 1.50 5.86
N PRO A 51 7.15 2.47 4.94
CA PRO A 51 6.70 3.84 5.17
C PRO A 51 5.18 3.97 5.29
N ILE A 52 4.40 2.97 4.84
CA ILE A 52 2.94 2.97 5.01
C ILE A 52 2.52 2.85 6.48
N GLU A 53 3.33 2.22 7.34
CA GLU A 53 3.02 2.08 8.77
C GLU A 53 2.97 3.46 9.45
N HIS A 54 3.88 4.37 9.07
CA HIS A 54 3.87 5.75 9.55
C HIS A 54 2.62 6.52 9.06
N LEU A 55 2.15 6.24 7.84
CA LEU A 55 0.92 6.84 7.33
C LEU A 55 -0.31 6.29 8.07
N TRP A 56 -0.32 5.01 8.42
CA TRP A 56 -1.38 4.43 9.24
C TRP A 56 -1.42 5.05 10.65
N GLU A 57 -0.26 5.24 11.28
CA GLU A 57 -0.17 5.91 12.58
C GLU A 57 -0.74 7.35 12.52
N GLU A 58 -0.38 8.11 11.47
CA GLU A 58 -0.93 9.45 11.26
C GLU A 58 -2.46 9.42 11.09
N LEU A 59 -2.96 8.49 10.28
CA LEU A 59 -4.38 8.35 10.01
C LEU A 59 -5.16 7.97 11.28
N GLU A 60 -4.60 7.08 12.10
CA GLU A 60 -5.17 6.72 13.42
C GLU A 60 -5.20 7.93 14.35
N ARG A 61 -4.15 8.76 14.34
CA ARG A 61 -4.10 10.00 15.13
C ARG A 61 -5.16 11.01 14.68
N GLN A 62 -5.37 11.18 13.39
CA GLN A 62 -6.39 12.09 12.86
C GLN A 62 -7.82 11.62 13.17
N LEU A 63 -8.03 10.31 13.19
CA LEU A 63 -9.33 9.70 13.50
C LEU A 63 -9.50 9.39 15.01
N ALA A 64 -8.57 9.81 15.85
CA ALA A 64 -8.63 9.56 17.29
C ALA A 64 -9.91 10.15 17.90
N GLY A 65 -10.72 9.29 18.52
CA GLY A 65 -12.00 9.68 19.13
C GLY A 65 -13.19 9.76 18.16
N VAL A 66 -12.97 9.59 16.85
CA VAL A 66 -14.04 9.52 15.85
C VAL A 66 -14.53 8.07 15.73
N ARG A 67 -15.81 7.84 16.04
CA ARG A 67 -16.43 6.51 15.95
C ARG A 67 -17.20 6.36 14.65
N ALA A 68 -17.03 5.22 14.00
CA ALA A 68 -17.90 4.76 12.93
C ALA A 68 -18.84 3.68 13.47
N SER A 69 -20.09 3.71 13.04
CA SER A 69 -21.12 2.74 13.43
C SER A 69 -21.24 1.60 12.42
N ASN A 70 -20.67 1.76 11.23
CA ASN A 70 -20.66 0.78 10.16
C ASN A 70 -19.43 0.97 9.24
N ALA A 71 -19.25 0.04 8.30
CA ALA A 71 -18.09 0.04 7.39
C ALA A 71 -18.09 1.25 6.44
N ASP A 72 -19.26 1.70 5.99
CA ASP A 72 -19.38 2.84 5.06
C ASP A 72 -18.97 4.14 5.72
N GLU A 73 -19.41 4.38 6.96
CA GLU A 73 -18.96 5.51 7.78
C GLU A 73 -17.45 5.46 8.02
N LYS A 74 -16.90 4.26 8.30
CA LYS A 74 -15.45 4.11 8.50
C LYS A 74 -14.68 4.42 7.22
N PHE A 75 -15.18 3.97 6.06
CA PHE A 75 -14.55 4.24 4.77
C PHE A 75 -14.58 5.73 4.44
N ALA A 76 -15.73 6.40 4.60
CA ALA A 76 -15.85 7.84 4.39
C ALA A 76 -14.93 8.66 5.31
N GLN A 77 -14.75 8.22 6.56
CA GLN A 77 -13.79 8.84 7.49
C GLN A 77 -12.34 8.71 6.99
N LEU A 78 -11.96 7.53 6.47
CA LEU A 78 -10.62 7.29 5.94
C LEU A 78 -10.36 8.05 4.63
N GLU A 79 -11.38 8.30 3.81
CA GLU A 79 -11.26 9.11 2.59
C GLU A 79 -11.15 10.63 2.87
N ALA A 80 -11.68 11.09 4.00
CA ALA A 80 -11.74 12.51 4.36
C ALA A 80 -10.56 12.99 5.23
N ALA A 81 -9.77 12.06 5.77
CA ALA A 81 -8.55 12.32 6.53
C ALA A 81 -7.35 12.52 5.59
#